data_AF-V7CHH0-F1
#
_entry.id   AF-V7CHH0-F1
#
_cell.length_a   1.000
_cell.length_b   1.000
_cell.length_c   1.000
_cell.angle_alpha   90.00
_cell.angle_beta   90.00
_cell.angle_gamma   90.00
#
_symmetry.space_group_name_H-M   'P 1'
#
loop_
_entity.id
_entity.type
_entity.pdbx_description
1 polymer ?
#
loop_
_entity_poly.entity_id
_entity_poly.type
_entity_poly.pdbx_seq_one_letter_code
_entity_poly.pdbx_strand_id
1 'polypeptide(L)'
;MATTTTTSSPPFLRPFLSPKSLPPKSSLHLPKLHNRTPLHHAFNSTHCFSPAVTKAKRGVLETHLCFSARRKPILSSEEGEDNLRRVLRISLWVAEGVYILWLFLLPYAPGDPVWAISSDTWNSLVGLSLNFFFILPFMNFVGIRLIDAPVLHPMSEGLFNFVIGWTFMFAPLLFTDQKKDRYKGSLDVLWGLQMFLTNTFLIPYMAIRLNDPVDETSPRKLSQFGSVMTNGAPLVGVIGGSACLVSLLWALFGRMDANFGGIADRWDYLVAYLGSERLAYAFIWDICLYIIFQPWLIGDNLQNVQENKVAVVKYLRYVPVIGLIAYLLCLEPKEA
;
A
#
# COMPACT_ATOMS: atom_id res chain seq x y z
N MET A 1 -31.67 31.39 -50.28
CA MET A 1 -31.88 32.83 -50.51
C MET A 1 -31.72 33.50 -49.16
N ALA A 2 -30.63 34.24 -48.98
CA ALA A 2 -30.27 34.89 -47.72
C ALA A 2 -31.04 36.21 -47.58
N THR A 3 -31.36 36.60 -46.34
CA THR A 3 -31.54 38.02 -46.01
C THR A 3 -31.17 38.25 -44.56
N THR A 4 -30.02 38.89 -44.42
CA THR A 4 -29.41 39.43 -43.21
C THR A 4 -30.14 40.71 -42.81
N THR A 5 -30.23 41.00 -41.52
CA THR A 5 -30.38 42.39 -41.05
C THR A 5 -29.53 42.60 -39.80
N THR A 6 -28.58 43.51 -39.98
CA THR A 6 -27.57 44.04 -39.07
C THR A 6 -28.11 45.28 -38.36
N THR A 7 -27.63 45.59 -37.14
CA THR A 7 -27.13 46.92 -36.64
C THR A 7 -27.09 46.92 -35.10
N SER A 8 -25.90 47.01 -34.45
CA SER A 8 -25.12 48.22 -34.05
C SER A 8 -25.51 48.69 -32.62
N SER A 9 -24.68 49.06 -31.63
CA SER A 9 -23.22 49.27 -31.46
C SER A 9 -22.88 49.39 -29.93
N PRO A 10 -21.59 49.46 -29.53
CA PRO A 10 -21.05 49.50 -28.13
C PRO A 10 -20.84 50.98 -27.66
N PRO A 11 -19.93 51.43 -26.73
CA PRO A 11 -18.92 50.76 -25.86
C PRO A 11 -18.81 51.32 -24.41
N PHE A 12 -17.94 50.79 -23.55
CA PHE A 12 -17.12 51.62 -22.61
C PHE A 12 -15.91 50.84 -22.07
N LEU A 13 -14.74 51.18 -22.58
CA LEU A 13 -13.43 51.00 -21.95
C LEU A 13 -13.11 52.27 -21.15
N ARG A 14 -12.46 52.16 -19.98
CA ARG A 14 -11.32 53.03 -19.65
C ARG A 14 -10.43 52.46 -18.51
N PRO A 15 -9.11 52.73 -18.54
CA PRO A 15 -8.11 52.21 -17.60
C PRO A 15 -7.40 53.30 -16.76
N PHE A 16 -6.39 52.89 -15.98
CA PHE A 16 -5.21 53.63 -15.47
C PHE A 16 -5.32 54.53 -14.21
N LEU A 17 -4.64 54.13 -13.11
CA LEU A 17 -3.41 54.77 -12.53
C LEU A 17 -3.13 54.38 -11.06
N SER A 18 -2.17 53.45 -10.85
CA SER A 18 -0.88 53.55 -10.11
C SER A 18 -0.80 54.12 -8.64
N PRO A 19 0.39 54.17 -7.98
CA PRO A 19 0.80 53.26 -6.90
C PRO A 19 1.14 53.99 -5.57
N LYS A 20 1.44 53.27 -4.48
CA LYS A 20 2.16 53.76 -3.27
C LYS A 20 2.52 52.56 -2.38
N SER A 21 3.79 52.14 -2.30
CA SER A 21 4.89 52.60 -1.43
C SER A 21 4.95 51.90 -0.06
N LEU A 22 5.87 50.93 0.07
CA LEU A 22 6.57 50.51 1.31
C LEU A 22 7.17 51.74 2.04
N PRO A 23 7.49 51.71 3.37
CA PRO A 23 8.45 50.78 4.01
C PRO A 23 8.20 50.59 5.57
N PRO A 24 9.18 50.26 6.46
CA PRO A 24 10.41 49.46 6.36
C PRO A 24 10.52 48.30 7.41
N LYS A 25 11.55 47.48 7.19
CA LYS A 25 12.35 46.62 8.08
C LYS A 25 12.20 46.81 9.61
N SER A 26 12.08 45.68 10.32
CA SER A 26 12.76 45.48 11.61
C SER A 26 13.52 44.14 11.60
N SER A 27 14.84 44.25 11.45
CA SER A 27 15.85 43.31 11.93
C SER A 27 15.85 43.24 13.46
N LEU A 28 16.66 42.32 14.01
CA LEU A 28 17.00 42.09 15.44
C LEU A 28 16.13 40.99 16.07
N HIS A 29 16.62 39.98 16.78
CA HIS A 29 17.95 39.66 17.26
C HIS A 29 17.98 38.14 17.52
N LEU A 30 19.06 37.49 17.10
CA LEU A 30 19.50 36.22 17.65
C LEU A 30 20.02 36.46 19.09
N PRO A 31 19.70 35.59 20.06
CA PRO A 31 20.63 35.28 21.13
C PRO A 31 21.25 33.90 20.85
N LYS A 32 22.53 33.93 20.52
CA LYS A 32 23.47 32.86 20.90
C LYS A 32 23.70 32.92 22.42
N LEU A 33 24.29 31.84 22.93
CA LEU A 33 24.75 31.57 24.30
C LEU A 33 23.64 31.03 25.23
N HIS A 34 23.84 29.95 25.97
CA HIS A 34 25.08 29.55 26.63
C HIS A 34 25.04 28.06 27.00
N ASN A 35 26.16 27.37 26.77
CA ASN A 35 26.51 26.10 27.40
C ASN A 35 26.26 26.17 28.91
N ARG A 36 25.55 25.18 29.46
CA ARG A 36 25.72 24.77 30.86
C ARG A 36 25.59 23.26 30.99
N THR A 37 26.73 22.59 30.90
CA THR A 37 27.05 21.49 31.80
C THR A 37 27.26 22.07 33.20
N PRO A 38 26.77 21.40 34.25
CA PRO A 38 27.68 20.97 35.32
C PRO A 38 27.39 19.50 35.69
N LEU A 39 28.37 18.59 35.65
CA LEU A 39 29.48 18.37 36.60
C LEU A 39 29.01 17.83 37.96
N HIS A 40 29.26 16.52 38.12
CA HIS A 40 29.51 15.74 39.35
C HIS A 40 28.53 15.77 40.52
N HIS A 41 28.03 14.58 40.86
CA HIS A 41 28.28 14.03 42.19
C HIS A 41 28.42 12.50 42.11
N ALA A 42 29.64 12.04 42.37
CA ALA A 42 29.91 10.72 42.92
C ALA A 42 29.57 10.74 44.41
N PHE A 43 29.07 9.63 44.98
CA PHE A 43 29.40 9.19 46.33
C PHE A 43 28.92 7.74 46.59
N ASN A 44 29.91 6.90 46.97
CA ASN A 44 29.92 5.67 47.80
C ASN A 44 29.07 4.44 47.42
N SER A 45 29.64 3.25 47.19
CA SER A 45 30.39 2.35 48.12
C SER A 45 29.46 1.85 49.25
N THR A 46 29.27 0.56 49.55
CA THR A 46 30.26 -0.53 49.75
C THR A 46 29.51 -1.86 50.05
N HIS A 47 30.21 -3.00 49.90
CA HIS A 47 30.01 -4.31 50.59
C HIS A 47 28.77 -5.16 50.20
N CYS A 48 28.77 -6.51 50.17
CA CYS A 48 29.77 -7.59 50.28
C CYS A 48 29.06 -8.95 50.04
N PHE A 49 29.87 -10.01 49.92
CA PHE A 49 29.60 -11.43 50.22
C PHE A 49 28.99 -12.35 49.14
N SER A 50 29.88 -13.04 48.43
CA SER A 50 29.76 -14.48 48.17
C SER A 50 30.03 -15.29 49.45
N PRO A 51 29.55 -16.54 49.52
CA PRO A 51 30.39 -17.60 50.02
C PRO A 51 30.47 -18.79 49.06
N ALA A 52 31.67 -19.35 48.98
CA ALA A 52 31.96 -20.68 48.46
C ALA A 52 32.12 -21.67 49.64
N VAL A 53 32.33 -22.95 49.29
CA VAL A 53 32.83 -24.10 50.11
C VAL A 53 31.68 -24.97 50.70
N THR A 54 31.62 -26.32 50.56
CA THR A 54 32.68 -27.35 50.55
C THR A 54 32.28 -28.66 49.83
N LYS A 55 33.34 -29.41 49.46
CA LYS A 55 33.46 -30.75 48.86
C LYS A 55 32.80 -31.92 49.62
N ALA A 56 32.42 -32.97 48.87
CA ALA A 56 32.59 -34.37 49.26
C ALA A 56 33.02 -35.23 48.05
N LYS A 57 33.96 -36.17 48.28
CA LYS A 57 34.63 -37.07 47.31
C LYS A 57 34.11 -38.52 47.44
N ARG A 58 34.44 -39.33 46.41
CA ARG A 58 34.34 -40.80 46.21
C ARG A 58 33.04 -41.25 45.52
N GLY A 59 33.04 -42.07 44.46
CA GLY A 59 34.12 -42.73 43.72
C GLY A 59 33.55 -43.91 42.90
N VAL A 60 34.10 -44.13 41.69
CA VAL A 60 34.12 -45.39 40.91
C VAL A 60 32.80 -45.91 40.30
N LEU A 61 32.63 -45.81 38.98
CA LEU A 61 32.86 -46.88 37.98
C LEU A 61 32.31 -46.45 36.62
N GLU A 62 33.02 -46.80 35.55
CA GLU A 62 32.71 -46.58 34.14
C GLU A 62 31.26 -46.89 33.72
N THR A 63 30.74 -46.03 32.85
CA THR A 63 30.06 -46.50 31.64
C THR A 63 30.21 -45.43 30.57
N HIS A 64 31.17 -45.63 29.66
CA HIS A 64 31.24 -44.89 28.40
C HIS A 64 30.04 -45.27 27.53
N LEU A 65 28.89 -44.64 27.79
CA LEU A 65 27.79 -44.61 26.83
C LEU A 65 28.09 -43.52 25.81
N CYS A 66 28.72 -43.93 24.71
CA CYS A 66 28.72 -43.17 23.46
C CYS A 66 27.27 -43.03 22.97
N PHE A 67 26.57 -42.02 23.47
CA PHE A 67 25.34 -41.57 22.86
C PHE A 67 25.74 -40.75 21.63
N SER A 68 25.72 -41.37 20.45
CA SER A 68 25.76 -40.63 19.20
C SER A 68 24.48 -39.81 19.12
N ALA A 69 24.55 -38.57 19.58
CA ALA A 69 23.58 -37.55 19.21
C ALA A 69 23.67 -37.44 17.68
N ARG A 70 22.76 -38.12 17.00
CA ARG A 70 22.49 -37.96 15.57
C ARG A 70 22.21 -36.48 15.36
N ARG A 71 23.24 -35.71 15.00
CA ARG A 71 23.06 -34.36 14.47
C ARG A 71 22.07 -34.50 13.32
N LYS A 72 20.86 -33.96 13.50
CA LYS A 72 20.02 -33.65 12.35
C LYS A 72 20.85 -32.74 11.43
N PRO A 73 20.88 -32.99 10.12
CA PRO A 73 21.61 -32.13 9.21
C PRO A 73 20.84 -30.81 9.13
N ILE A 74 21.28 -29.80 9.89
CA ILE A 74 20.81 -28.42 9.75
C ILE A 74 21.37 -27.81 8.45
N LEU A 75 22.54 -28.32 7.99
CA LEU A 75 23.28 -27.80 6.84
C LEU A 75 22.55 -27.92 5.48
N SER A 76 21.75 -28.96 5.25
CA SER A 76 21.04 -29.14 3.97
C SER A 76 19.74 -28.34 3.86
N SER A 77 19.16 -27.93 4.98
CA SER A 77 17.89 -27.20 4.99
C SER A 77 18.09 -25.71 4.71
N GLU A 78 19.18 -25.12 5.23
CA GLU A 78 19.52 -23.71 5.01
C GLU A 78 19.93 -23.45 3.56
N GLU A 79 20.80 -24.28 2.97
CA GLU A 79 21.17 -24.16 1.55
C GLU A 79 19.95 -24.33 0.62
N GLY A 80 19.00 -25.20 0.97
CA GLY A 80 17.78 -25.40 0.19
C GLY A 80 16.85 -24.19 0.23
N GLU A 81 16.69 -23.57 1.39
CA GLU A 81 15.84 -22.39 1.58
C GLU A 81 16.41 -21.15 0.88
N ASP A 82 17.73 -20.95 0.94
CA ASP A 82 18.41 -19.87 0.24
C ASP A 82 18.30 -20.00 -1.29
N ASN A 83 18.44 -21.21 -1.81
CA ASN A 83 18.24 -21.49 -3.22
C ASN A 83 16.78 -21.23 -3.64
N LEU A 84 15.79 -21.65 -2.85
CA LEU A 84 14.37 -21.38 -3.13
C LEU A 84 14.09 -19.88 -3.12
N ARG A 85 14.58 -19.14 -2.11
CA ARG A 85 14.47 -17.69 -2.03
C ARG A 85 15.07 -17.01 -3.27
N ARG A 86 16.25 -17.46 -3.71
CA ARG A 86 16.93 -16.93 -4.90
C ARG A 86 16.12 -17.19 -6.17
N VAL A 87 15.59 -18.40 -6.33
CA VAL A 87 14.72 -18.77 -7.46
C VAL A 87 13.47 -17.90 -7.46
N LEU A 88 12.78 -17.78 -6.33
CA LEU A 88 11.56 -16.98 -6.19
C LEU A 88 11.80 -15.51 -6.50
N ARG A 89 12.92 -14.95 -6.03
CA ARG A 89 13.34 -13.58 -6.35
C ARG A 89 13.54 -13.39 -7.86
N ILE A 90 14.25 -14.30 -8.52
CA ILE A 90 14.46 -14.25 -9.97
C ILE A 90 13.14 -14.38 -10.70
N SER A 91 12.28 -15.32 -10.31
CA SER A 91 10.96 -15.52 -10.89
C SER A 91 10.08 -14.28 -10.77
N LEU A 92 10.11 -13.56 -9.64
CA LEU A 92 9.37 -12.31 -9.47
C LEU A 92 9.91 -11.18 -10.37
N TRP A 93 11.22 -11.05 -10.52
CA TRP A 93 11.81 -10.06 -11.44
C TRP A 93 11.51 -10.37 -12.90
N VAL A 94 11.56 -11.66 -13.28
CA VAL A 94 11.16 -12.10 -14.62
C VAL A 94 9.67 -11.84 -14.83
N ALA A 95 8.82 -12.16 -13.85
CA ALA A 95 7.39 -11.88 -13.91
C ALA A 95 7.13 -10.38 -14.08
N GLU A 96 7.83 -9.51 -13.35
CA GLU A 96 7.73 -8.06 -13.53
C GLU A 96 8.17 -7.60 -14.92
N GLY A 97 9.30 -8.11 -15.42
CA GLY A 97 9.78 -7.77 -16.76
C GLY A 97 8.79 -8.19 -17.85
N VAL A 98 8.24 -9.41 -17.74
CA VAL A 98 7.19 -9.91 -18.64
C VAL A 98 5.92 -9.09 -18.49
N TYR A 99 5.54 -8.73 -17.27
CA TYR A 99 4.37 -7.92 -16.96
C TYR A 99 4.45 -6.55 -17.62
N ILE A 100 5.54 -5.80 -17.40
CA ILE A 100 5.76 -4.49 -18.01
C ILE A 100 5.77 -4.61 -19.53
N LEU A 101 6.51 -5.58 -20.07
CA LEU A 101 6.62 -5.76 -21.51
C LEU A 101 5.26 -6.07 -22.15
N TRP A 102 4.50 -7.00 -21.57
CA TRP A 102 3.18 -7.42 -22.05
C TRP A 102 2.14 -6.30 -21.94
N LEU A 103 2.05 -5.65 -20.78
CA LEU A 103 0.99 -4.70 -20.50
C LEU A 103 1.27 -3.26 -20.89
N PHE A 104 2.52 -2.80 -20.95
CA PHE A 104 2.78 -1.39 -21.26
C PHE A 104 3.28 -1.20 -22.68
N LEU A 105 4.09 -2.13 -23.18
CA LEU A 105 4.84 -1.96 -24.43
C LEU A 105 4.20 -2.70 -25.61
N LEU A 106 3.75 -3.94 -25.40
CA LEU A 106 3.22 -4.78 -26.47
C LEU A 106 1.75 -4.45 -26.81
N PRO A 107 1.38 -4.49 -28.10
CA PRO A 107 0.01 -4.28 -28.57
C PRO A 107 -0.86 -5.54 -28.44
N TYR A 108 -0.38 -6.62 -27.81
CA TYR A 108 -1.10 -7.89 -27.68
C TYR A 108 -2.09 -7.91 -26.52
N ALA A 109 -1.85 -7.11 -25.47
CA ALA A 109 -2.82 -6.95 -24.40
C ALA A 109 -4.02 -6.11 -24.90
N PRO A 110 -5.24 -6.38 -24.41
CA PRO A 110 -6.43 -5.56 -24.66
C PRO A 110 -6.18 -4.06 -24.51
N GLY A 111 -6.72 -3.27 -25.45
CA GLY A 111 -6.63 -1.80 -25.47
C GLY A 111 -5.30 -1.23 -25.98
N ASP A 112 -5.22 0.10 -26.06
CA ASP A 112 -4.07 0.79 -26.64
C ASP A 112 -2.83 0.72 -25.73
N PRO A 113 -1.62 0.43 -26.24
CA PRO A 113 -0.40 0.46 -25.45
C PRO A 113 -0.08 1.88 -24.98
N VAL A 114 0.79 2.02 -23.97
CA VAL A 114 1.03 3.32 -23.32
C VAL A 114 1.57 4.38 -24.28
N TRP A 115 2.28 3.98 -25.34
CA TRP A 115 2.79 4.90 -26.36
C TRP A 115 1.75 5.31 -27.42
N ALA A 116 0.58 4.68 -27.47
CA ALA A 116 -0.49 4.97 -28.43
C ALA A 116 -1.85 5.23 -27.77
N ILE A 117 -1.85 5.67 -26.51
CA ILE A 117 -3.06 5.86 -25.73
C ILE A 117 -4.02 6.87 -26.39
N SER A 118 -5.27 6.45 -26.61
CA SER A 118 -6.31 7.31 -27.17
C SER A 118 -6.83 8.35 -26.16
N SER A 119 -7.46 9.41 -26.67
CA SER A 119 -8.12 10.43 -25.83
C SER A 119 -9.27 9.86 -25.00
N ASP A 120 -9.94 8.83 -25.50
CA ASP A 120 -11.11 8.23 -24.84
C ASP A 120 -10.69 7.41 -23.61
N THR A 121 -9.58 6.68 -23.70
CA THR A 121 -8.97 6.02 -22.53
C THR A 121 -8.52 7.03 -21.49
N TRP A 122 -7.93 8.16 -21.91
CA TRP A 122 -7.57 9.25 -20.98
C TRP A 122 -8.78 9.86 -20.28
N ASN A 123 -9.85 10.16 -21.01
CA ASN A 123 -11.08 10.71 -20.44
C ASN A 123 -11.72 9.73 -19.46
N SER A 124 -11.71 8.44 -19.79
CA SER A 124 -12.20 7.39 -18.90
C SER A 124 -11.34 7.29 -17.64
N LEU A 125 -10.01 7.29 -17.76
CA LEU A 125 -9.08 7.23 -16.62
C LEU A 125 -9.25 8.45 -15.70
N VAL A 126 -9.33 9.66 -16.26
CA VAL A 126 -9.56 10.88 -15.49
C VAL A 126 -10.95 10.84 -14.84
N GLY A 127 -11.97 10.38 -15.56
CA GLY A 127 -13.31 10.24 -15.02
C GLY A 127 -13.38 9.27 -13.83
N LEU A 128 -12.75 8.10 -13.96
CA LEU A 128 -12.64 7.12 -12.89
C LEU A 128 -11.88 7.71 -11.69
N SER A 129 -10.78 8.42 -11.95
CA SER A 129 -9.97 9.07 -10.92
C SER A 129 -10.70 10.21 -10.21
N LEU A 130 -11.57 10.95 -10.90
CA LEU A 130 -12.43 11.96 -10.29
C LEU A 130 -13.47 11.31 -9.36
N ASN A 131 -13.94 10.12 -9.71
CA ASN A 131 -14.86 9.32 -8.90
C ASN A 131 -14.15 8.42 -7.87
N PHE A 132 -12.92 8.75 -7.49
CA PHE A 132 -12.12 8.04 -6.50
C PHE A 132 -12.84 7.95 -5.14
N PHE A 133 -12.89 6.74 -4.58
CA PHE A 133 -13.64 6.34 -3.39
C PHE A 133 -15.12 6.78 -3.38
N PHE A 134 -15.71 7.03 -4.56
CA PHE A 134 -17.04 7.62 -4.70
C PHE A 134 -17.21 8.98 -3.99
N ILE A 135 -16.11 9.66 -3.65
CA ILE A 135 -16.15 10.92 -2.89
C ILE A 135 -16.89 12.00 -3.69
N LEU A 136 -16.50 12.20 -4.95
CA LEU A 136 -17.11 13.23 -5.79
C LEU A 136 -18.58 12.92 -6.14
N PRO A 137 -18.96 11.68 -6.54
CA PRO A 137 -20.37 11.30 -6.68
C PRO A 137 -21.19 11.57 -5.41
N PHE A 138 -20.64 11.22 -4.24
CA PHE A 138 -21.32 11.43 -2.96
C PHE A 138 -21.48 12.92 -2.62
N MET A 139 -20.44 13.73 -2.83
CA MET A 139 -20.50 15.19 -2.64
C MET A 139 -21.55 15.84 -3.54
N ASN A 140 -21.60 15.43 -4.81
CA ASN A 140 -22.61 15.91 -5.75
C ASN A 140 -24.03 15.49 -5.34
N PHE A 141 -24.20 14.28 -4.80
CA PHE A 141 -25.46 13.78 -4.27
C PHE A 141 -25.96 14.59 -3.06
N VAL A 142 -25.08 14.97 -2.13
CA VAL A 142 -25.44 15.82 -0.97
C VAL A 142 -25.57 17.31 -1.31
N GLY A 143 -25.45 17.69 -2.58
CA GLY A 143 -25.65 19.06 -3.07
C GLY A 143 -24.41 19.96 -3.07
N ILE A 144 -23.22 19.43 -2.76
CA ILE A 144 -21.95 20.18 -2.83
C ILE A 144 -21.35 19.98 -4.24
N ARG A 145 -21.67 20.89 -5.15
CA ARG A 145 -21.24 20.83 -6.56
C ARG A 145 -20.12 21.81 -6.88
N LEU A 146 -18.90 21.49 -6.47
CA LEU A 146 -17.72 22.23 -6.97
C LEU A 146 -17.40 21.84 -8.42
N ILE A 147 -17.52 20.55 -8.74
CA ILE A 147 -17.30 19.95 -10.06
C ILE A 147 -18.35 18.84 -10.20
N ASP A 148 -18.99 18.75 -11.38
CA ASP A 148 -19.95 17.69 -11.66
C ASP A 148 -19.24 16.34 -11.76
N ALA A 149 -19.77 15.34 -11.06
CA ALA A 149 -19.23 13.99 -11.09
C ALA A 149 -19.43 13.38 -12.49
N PRO A 150 -18.36 12.89 -13.16
CA PRO A 150 -18.48 12.23 -14.45
C PRO A 150 -19.40 11.00 -14.34
N VAL A 151 -20.28 10.84 -15.32
CA VAL A 151 -21.20 9.71 -15.39
C VAL A 151 -20.53 8.60 -16.19
N LEU A 152 -20.16 7.53 -15.49
CA LEU A 152 -19.52 6.34 -16.03
C LEU A 152 -20.38 5.10 -15.77
N HIS A 153 -20.03 4.00 -16.43
CA HIS A 153 -20.73 2.75 -16.22
C HIS A 153 -20.50 2.22 -14.79
N PRO A 154 -21.54 1.82 -14.03
CA PRO A 154 -21.39 1.41 -12.63
C PRO A 154 -20.38 0.26 -12.43
N MET A 155 -20.28 -0.65 -13.40
CA MET A 155 -19.31 -1.76 -13.37
C MET A 155 -17.85 -1.30 -13.43
N SER A 156 -17.52 -0.28 -14.24
CA SER A 156 -16.13 0.22 -14.34
C SER A 156 -15.74 1.03 -13.11
N GLU A 157 -16.66 1.86 -12.60
CA GLU A 157 -16.47 2.59 -11.34
C GLU A 157 -16.33 1.64 -10.14
N GLY A 158 -17.15 0.59 -10.09
CA GLY A 158 -17.09 -0.45 -9.07
C GLY A 158 -15.78 -1.22 -9.14
N LEU A 159 -15.36 -1.69 -10.31
CA LEU A 159 -14.08 -2.40 -10.47
C LEU A 159 -12.89 -1.55 -10.01
N PHE A 160 -12.84 -0.30 -10.44
CA PHE A 160 -11.79 0.64 -10.06
C PHE A 160 -11.72 0.85 -8.55
N ASN A 161 -12.83 1.26 -7.94
CA ASN A 161 -12.87 1.56 -6.51
C ASN A 161 -12.67 0.30 -5.66
N PHE A 162 -13.03 -0.89 -6.17
CA PHE A 162 -12.75 -2.16 -5.52
C PHE A 162 -11.25 -2.42 -5.43
N VAL A 163 -10.52 -2.30 -6.55
CA VAL A 163 -9.06 -2.50 -6.58
C VAL A 163 -8.37 -1.45 -5.70
N ILE A 164 -8.72 -0.18 -5.84
CA ILE A 164 -8.17 0.91 -5.04
C ILE A 164 -8.44 0.72 -3.53
N GLY A 165 -9.64 0.31 -3.15
CA GLY A 165 -9.97 0.02 -1.75
C GLY A 165 -9.12 -1.11 -1.18
N TRP A 166 -8.82 -2.12 -1.99
CA TRP A 166 -7.92 -3.19 -1.62
C TRP A 166 -6.48 -2.69 -1.49
N THR A 167 -5.97 -1.93 -2.47
CA THR A 167 -4.62 -1.32 -2.44
C THR A 167 -4.44 -0.40 -1.24
N PHE A 168 -5.46 0.37 -0.89
CA PHE A 168 -5.42 1.26 0.26
C PHE A 168 -5.12 0.49 1.56
N MET A 169 -5.73 -0.69 1.73
CA MET A 169 -5.46 -1.55 2.89
C MET A 169 -4.07 -2.19 2.88
N PHE A 170 -3.38 -2.26 1.73
CA PHE A 170 -2.00 -2.76 1.69
C PHE A 170 -1.01 -1.80 2.38
N ALA A 171 -1.31 -0.51 2.56
CA ALA A 171 -0.40 0.44 3.23
C ALA A 171 0.05 -0.06 4.62
N PRO A 172 -0.85 -0.24 5.61
CA PRO A 172 -0.45 -0.73 6.93
C PRO A 172 0.21 -2.11 6.90
N LEU A 173 -0.15 -2.98 5.94
CA LEU A 173 0.52 -4.27 5.75
C LEU A 173 1.99 -4.11 5.30
N LEU A 174 2.26 -3.20 4.35
CA LEU A 174 3.63 -2.90 3.88
C LEU A 174 4.47 -2.22 4.97
N PHE A 175 3.86 -1.32 5.74
CA PHE A 175 4.54 -0.61 6.83
C PHE A 175 4.85 -1.50 8.04
N THR A 176 4.07 -2.55 8.26
CA THR A 176 4.30 -3.55 9.31
C THR A 176 5.11 -4.76 8.85
N ASP A 177 5.50 -4.84 7.57
CA ASP A 177 6.28 -5.97 7.08
C ASP A 177 7.63 -6.09 7.81
N GLN A 178 7.93 -7.27 8.34
CA GLN A 178 9.21 -7.55 9.00
C GLN A 178 10.40 -7.41 8.06
N LYS A 179 10.18 -7.68 6.77
CA LYS A 179 11.23 -7.63 5.75
C LYS A 179 11.28 -6.24 5.08
N LYS A 180 10.54 -5.25 5.57
CA LYS A 180 10.44 -3.90 4.99
C LYS A 180 11.80 -3.19 4.91
N ASP A 181 12.69 -3.44 5.87
CA ASP A 181 13.99 -2.73 5.95
C ASP A 181 14.95 -3.12 4.82
N ARG A 182 14.65 -4.21 4.09
CA ARG A 182 15.37 -4.59 2.85
C ARG A 182 15.05 -3.67 1.68
N TYR A 183 13.94 -2.94 1.76
CA TYR A 183 13.57 -1.92 0.80
C TYR A 183 14.22 -0.58 1.17
N LYS A 184 15.22 -0.17 0.39
CA LYS A 184 16.00 1.07 0.65
C LYS A 184 15.24 2.35 0.30
N GLY A 185 14.21 2.27 -0.54
CA GLY A 185 13.40 3.42 -0.95
C GLY A 185 12.47 3.92 0.17
N SER A 186 11.63 4.90 -0.15
CA SER A 186 10.54 5.33 0.73
C SER A 186 9.32 4.44 0.49
N LEU A 187 8.84 3.78 1.54
CA LEU A 187 7.59 3.01 1.47
C LEU A 187 6.38 3.90 1.20
N ASP A 188 6.41 5.16 1.66
CA ASP A 188 5.35 6.13 1.38
C ASP A 188 5.25 6.41 -0.13
N VAL A 189 6.40 6.55 -0.80
CA VAL A 189 6.47 6.75 -2.25
C VAL A 189 6.06 5.49 -2.99
N LEU A 190 6.53 4.31 -2.54
CA LEU A 190 6.14 3.04 -3.14
C LEU A 190 4.63 2.84 -3.07
N TRP A 191 4.03 3.02 -1.89
CA TRP A 191 2.59 2.89 -1.72
C TRP A 191 1.82 3.98 -2.47
N GLY A 192 2.30 5.23 -2.47
CA GLY A 192 1.68 6.32 -3.21
C GLY A 192 1.66 6.05 -4.72
N LEU A 193 2.74 5.54 -5.29
CA LEU A 193 2.80 5.12 -6.69
C LEU A 193 1.94 3.88 -6.96
N GLN A 194 1.91 2.94 -6.01
CA GLN A 194 1.03 1.77 -6.05
C GLN A 194 -0.45 2.17 -6.06
N MET A 195 -0.88 3.27 -5.45
CA MET A 195 -2.28 3.73 -5.57
C MET A 195 -2.68 4.12 -7.01
N PHE A 196 -1.71 4.34 -7.91
CA PHE A 196 -1.95 4.65 -9.33
C PHE A 196 -1.59 3.49 -10.28
N LEU A 197 -0.51 2.76 -9.99
CA LEU A 197 0.02 1.64 -10.79
C LEU A 197 0.23 0.42 -9.87
N THR A 198 -0.90 -0.05 -9.37
CA THR A 198 -1.11 -1.07 -8.34
C THR A 198 -0.24 -2.32 -8.43
N ASN A 199 -0.03 -2.81 -9.63
CA ASN A 199 0.72 -4.04 -9.95
C ASN A 199 2.23 -3.81 -10.11
N THR A 200 2.61 -2.73 -10.79
CA THR A 200 4.00 -2.39 -11.16
C THR A 200 4.91 -2.23 -9.94
N PHE A 201 4.36 -1.84 -8.78
CA PHE A 201 5.16 -1.59 -7.58
C PHE A 201 5.13 -2.73 -6.57
N LEU A 202 4.12 -3.61 -6.62
CA LEU A 202 3.99 -4.70 -5.65
C LEU A 202 4.92 -5.87 -5.96
N ILE A 203 5.06 -6.26 -7.23
CA ILE A 203 5.94 -7.38 -7.61
C ILE A 203 7.42 -7.03 -7.29
N PRO A 204 7.95 -5.85 -7.63
CA PRO A 204 9.30 -5.46 -7.22
C PRO A 204 9.48 -5.45 -5.71
N TYR A 205 8.48 -4.98 -4.95
CA TYR A 205 8.54 -5.03 -3.49
C TYR A 205 8.69 -6.47 -2.98
N MET A 206 7.88 -7.40 -3.52
CA MET A 206 7.95 -8.82 -3.18
C MET A 206 9.29 -9.45 -3.57
N ALA A 207 9.93 -8.98 -4.65
CA ALA A 207 11.27 -9.42 -5.03
C ALA A 207 12.36 -8.85 -4.11
N ILE A 208 12.29 -7.56 -3.78
CA ILE A 208 13.29 -6.87 -2.94
C ILE A 208 13.25 -7.38 -1.50
N ARG A 209 12.06 -7.67 -0.95
CA ARG A 209 11.96 -8.23 0.41
C ARG A 209 12.59 -9.62 0.54
N LEU A 210 12.91 -10.29 -0.56
CA LEU A 210 13.66 -11.55 -0.56
C LEU A 210 15.18 -11.36 -0.57
N ASN A 211 15.70 -10.13 -0.61
CA ASN A 211 17.13 -9.88 -0.47
C ASN A 211 17.65 -10.24 0.91
N ASP A 212 18.97 -10.28 1.03
CA ASP A 212 19.64 -10.50 2.31
C ASP A 212 19.35 -9.33 3.27
N PRO A 213 19.26 -9.60 4.58
CA PRO A 213 19.08 -8.55 5.56
C PRO A 213 20.21 -7.52 5.43
N VAL A 214 19.87 -6.25 5.61
CA VAL A 214 20.88 -5.19 5.65
C VAL A 214 21.56 -5.26 7.01
N ASP A 215 22.89 -5.23 7.06
CA ASP A 215 23.70 -5.25 8.29
C ASP A 215 23.51 -4.01 9.20
N GLU A 216 22.51 -3.18 8.92
CA GLU A 216 22.20 -2.01 9.74
C GLU A 216 21.66 -2.47 11.10
N THR A 217 22.42 -2.14 12.14
CA THR A 217 22.22 -2.62 13.52
C THR A 217 20.99 -2.03 14.20
N SER A 218 20.28 -1.09 13.54
CA SER A 218 19.08 -0.44 14.06
C SER A 218 17.91 -0.53 13.07
N PRO A 219 16.71 -0.94 13.51
CA PRO A 219 15.54 -0.95 12.65
C PRO A 219 15.24 0.46 12.13
N ARG A 220 14.89 0.56 10.84
CA ARG A 220 14.64 1.87 10.21
C ARG A 220 13.40 2.49 10.82
N LYS A 221 13.53 3.72 11.32
CA LYS A 221 12.43 4.50 11.88
C LYS A 221 11.32 4.65 10.82
N LEU A 222 10.09 4.38 11.24
CA LEU A 222 8.90 4.53 10.40
C LEU A 222 8.66 6.00 10.06
N SER A 223 8.16 6.28 8.85
CA SER A 223 7.73 7.62 8.47
C SER A 223 6.54 8.07 9.34
N GLN A 224 6.29 9.39 9.40
CA GLN A 224 5.10 9.91 10.10
C GLN A 224 3.81 9.35 9.48
N PHE A 225 3.75 9.31 8.15
CA PHE A 225 2.61 8.75 7.42
C PHE A 225 2.43 7.27 7.72
N GLY A 226 3.50 6.48 7.65
CA GLY A 226 3.49 5.07 8.01
C GLY A 226 2.98 4.86 9.44
N SER A 227 3.42 5.68 10.39
CA SER A 227 2.99 5.59 11.80
C SER A 227 1.51 5.86 11.98
N VAL A 228 0.98 6.87 11.29
CA VAL A 228 -0.47 7.15 11.30
C VAL A 228 -1.24 5.97 10.70
N MET A 229 -0.77 5.40 9.59
CA MET A 229 -1.44 4.28 8.92
C MET A 229 -1.37 2.98 9.75
N THR A 230 -0.27 2.71 10.45
CA THR A 230 -0.15 1.51 11.31
C THR A 230 -0.95 1.65 12.60
N ASN A 231 -0.92 2.82 13.24
CA ASN A 231 -1.70 3.08 14.46
C ASN A 231 -3.20 3.16 14.16
N GLY A 232 -3.56 3.68 12.99
CA GLY A 232 -4.92 3.72 12.46
C GLY A 232 -5.30 2.47 11.65
N ALA A 233 -4.54 1.37 11.71
CA ALA A 233 -4.76 0.21 10.85
C ALA A 233 -6.21 -0.33 10.89
N PRO A 234 -6.88 -0.44 12.06
CA PRO A 234 -8.29 -0.86 12.11
C PRO A 234 -9.20 0.07 11.29
N LEU A 235 -8.98 1.38 11.38
CA LEU A 235 -9.76 2.37 10.62
C LEU A 235 -9.48 2.26 9.11
N VAL A 236 -8.21 2.10 8.73
CA VAL A 236 -7.81 1.87 7.33
C VAL A 236 -8.48 0.62 6.77
N GLY A 237 -8.52 -0.47 7.56
CA GLY A 237 -9.18 -1.71 7.19
C GLY A 237 -10.70 -1.56 7.04
N VAL A 238 -11.36 -0.84 7.93
CA VAL A 238 -12.80 -0.57 7.83
C VAL A 238 -13.13 0.31 6.62
N ILE A 239 -12.36 1.38 6.39
CA ILE A 239 -12.57 2.29 5.25
C ILE A 239 -12.35 1.54 3.93
N GLY A 240 -11.21 0.86 3.78
CA GLY A 240 -10.90 0.12 2.56
C GLY A 240 -11.86 -1.05 2.32
N GLY A 241 -12.19 -1.81 3.37
CA GLY A 241 -13.17 -2.89 3.28
C GLY A 241 -14.58 -2.40 2.93
N SER A 242 -15.01 -1.28 3.52
CA SER A 242 -16.29 -0.64 3.18
C SER A 242 -16.29 -0.13 1.75
N ALA A 243 -15.18 0.46 1.28
CA ALA A 243 -15.06 0.86 -0.11
C ALA A 243 -15.16 -0.33 -1.08
N CYS A 244 -14.50 -1.46 -0.79
CA CYS A 244 -14.66 -2.67 -1.60
C CYS A 244 -16.11 -3.18 -1.61
N LEU A 245 -16.78 -3.19 -0.46
CA LEU A 245 -18.18 -3.62 -0.35
C LEU A 245 -19.12 -2.67 -1.12
N VAL A 246 -18.99 -1.36 -0.93
CA VAL A 246 -19.76 -0.33 -1.64
C VAL A 246 -19.49 -0.44 -3.14
N SER A 247 -18.26 -0.72 -3.55
CA SER A 247 -17.91 -0.90 -4.96
C SER A 247 -18.64 -2.08 -5.61
N LEU A 248 -18.75 -3.21 -4.90
CA LEU A 248 -19.51 -4.37 -5.36
C LEU A 248 -21.01 -4.04 -5.45
N LEU A 249 -21.56 -3.39 -4.44
CA LEU A 249 -22.97 -2.96 -4.45
C LEU A 249 -23.22 -1.92 -5.56
N TRP A 250 -22.29 -1.01 -5.80
CA TRP A 250 -22.38 -0.01 -6.86
C TRP A 250 -22.30 -0.63 -8.26
N ALA A 251 -21.43 -1.62 -8.46
CA ALA A 251 -21.37 -2.36 -9.72
C ALA A 251 -22.73 -3.01 -10.06
N LEU A 252 -23.40 -3.59 -9.06
CA LEU A 252 -24.67 -4.32 -9.25
C LEU A 252 -25.91 -3.41 -9.27
N PHE A 253 -25.96 -2.40 -8.39
CA PHE A 253 -27.16 -1.59 -8.14
C PHE A 253 -26.94 -0.08 -8.31
N GLY A 254 -25.72 0.36 -8.62
CA GLY A 254 -25.43 1.77 -8.88
C GLY A 254 -26.20 2.27 -10.09
N ARG A 255 -26.73 3.50 -9.97
CA ARG A 255 -27.41 4.23 -11.06
C ARG A 255 -28.51 3.43 -11.77
N MET A 256 -29.42 2.79 -11.03
CA MET A 256 -30.57 2.07 -11.62
C MET A 256 -31.50 2.98 -12.43
N ASP A 257 -31.46 4.28 -12.16
CA ASP A 257 -32.22 5.35 -12.81
C ASP A 257 -31.65 5.80 -14.16
N ALA A 258 -30.40 5.43 -14.48
CA ALA A 258 -29.68 5.95 -15.65
C ALA A 258 -29.66 4.99 -16.87
N ASN A 259 -30.60 4.05 -16.96
CA ASN A 259 -30.76 3.12 -18.10
C ASN A 259 -29.51 2.27 -18.46
N PHE A 260 -28.66 1.93 -17.48
CA PHE A 260 -27.50 1.04 -17.67
C PHE A 260 -27.84 -0.46 -17.77
N GLY A 261 -29.10 -0.80 -18.09
CA GLY A 261 -29.56 -2.18 -18.19
C GLY A 261 -29.59 -2.95 -16.86
N GLY A 262 -30.00 -4.22 -16.95
CA GLY A 262 -30.05 -5.15 -15.83
C GLY A 262 -28.69 -5.77 -15.53
N ILE A 263 -28.67 -6.77 -14.65
CA ILE A 263 -27.43 -7.45 -14.23
C ILE A 263 -26.75 -8.16 -15.42
N ALA A 264 -27.53 -8.71 -16.36
CA ALA A 264 -27.00 -9.36 -17.55
C ALA A 264 -26.29 -8.36 -18.47
N ASP A 265 -26.92 -7.23 -18.79
CA ASP A 265 -26.33 -6.19 -19.65
C ASP A 265 -25.03 -5.63 -19.03
N ARG A 266 -25.01 -5.48 -17.71
CA ARG A 266 -23.83 -5.06 -16.95
C ARG A 266 -22.70 -6.07 -17.01
N TRP A 267 -23.03 -7.37 -16.96
CA TRP A 267 -22.04 -8.43 -17.12
C TRP A 267 -21.44 -8.43 -18.53
N ASP A 268 -22.28 -8.30 -19.56
CA ASP A 268 -21.84 -8.22 -20.95
C ASP A 268 -20.94 -6.98 -21.16
N TYR A 269 -21.32 -5.84 -20.59
CA TYR A 269 -20.46 -4.65 -20.57
C TYR A 269 -19.12 -4.93 -19.90
N LEU A 270 -19.10 -5.60 -18.73
CA LEU A 270 -17.85 -5.89 -18.03
C LEU A 270 -16.93 -6.76 -18.88
N VAL A 271 -17.45 -7.83 -19.48
CA VAL A 271 -16.64 -8.72 -20.35
C VAL A 271 -16.09 -7.95 -21.55
N ALA A 272 -16.90 -7.11 -22.19
CA ALA A 272 -16.45 -6.24 -23.27
C ALA A 272 -15.37 -5.25 -22.79
N TYR A 273 -15.59 -4.59 -21.65
CA TYR A 273 -14.68 -3.61 -21.06
C TYR A 273 -13.32 -4.21 -20.72
N LEU A 274 -13.29 -5.42 -20.14
CA LEU A 274 -12.05 -6.15 -19.85
C LEU A 274 -11.28 -6.56 -21.12
N GLY A 275 -11.98 -6.79 -22.23
CA GLY A 275 -11.40 -7.16 -23.52
C GLY A 275 -11.04 -5.98 -24.43
N SER A 276 -11.52 -4.78 -24.12
CA SER A 276 -11.29 -3.57 -24.93
C SER A 276 -10.36 -2.57 -24.26
N GLU A 277 -10.37 -2.47 -22.94
CA GLU A 277 -9.64 -1.43 -22.20
C GLU A 277 -8.45 -1.99 -21.43
N ARG A 278 -7.27 -1.40 -21.67
CA ARG A 278 -6.02 -1.82 -21.03
C ARG A 278 -6.03 -1.61 -19.53
N LEU A 279 -6.66 -0.51 -19.09
CA LEU A 279 -6.82 -0.19 -17.67
C LEU A 279 -7.64 -1.28 -16.95
N ALA A 280 -8.77 -1.67 -17.54
CA ALA A 280 -9.64 -2.70 -17.01
C ALA A 280 -8.93 -4.06 -16.94
N TYR A 281 -8.19 -4.39 -18.00
CA TYR A 281 -7.39 -5.60 -18.08
C TYR A 281 -6.27 -5.61 -17.01
N ALA A 282 -5.62 -4.48 -16.74
CA ALA A 282 -4.63 -4.36 -15.66
C ALA A 282 -5.25 -4.60 -14.26
N PHE A 283 -6.48 -4.16 -14.02
CA PHE A 283 -7.19 -4.42 -12.75
C PHE A 283 -7.44 -5.92 -12.51
N ILE A 284 -7.64 -6.73 -13.56
CA ILE A 284 -7.72 -8.19 -13.39
C ILE A 284 -6.41 -8.72 -12.82
N TRP A 285 -5.28 -8.27 -13.37
CA TRP A 285 -3.97 -8.68 -12.89
C TRP A 285 -3.70 -8.20 -11.47
N ASP A 286 -4.16 -6.99 -11.10
CA ASP A 286 -4.10 -6.53 -9.71
C ASP A 286 -4.84 -7.48 -8.77
N ILE A 287 -6.08 -7.85 -9.12
CA ILE A 287 -6.88 -8.78 -8.31
C ILE A 287 -6.13 -10.12 -8.17
N CYS A 288 -5.63 -10.68 -9.27
CA CYS A 288 -4.88 -11.94 -9.26
C CYS A 288 -3.62 -11.86 -8.36
N LEU A 289 -2.83 -10.79 -8.51
CA LEU A 289 -1.63 -10.57 -7.71
C LEU A 289 -1.98 -10.34 -6.23
N TYR A 290 -3.08 -9.65 -5.92
CA TYR A 290 -3.51 -9.40 -4.55
C TYR A 290 -3.98 -10.68 -3.87
N ILE A 291 -4.68 -11.57 -4.60
CA ILE A 291 -5.06 -12.90 -4.10
C ILE A 291 -3.83 -13.73 -3.71
N ILE A 292 -2.71 -13.57 -4.42
CA ILE A 292 -1.46 -14.30 -4.15
C ILE A 292 -0.64 -13.62 -3.04
N PHE A 293 -0.44 -12.30 -3.14
CA PHE A 293 0.46 -11.57 -2.26
C PHE A 293 -0.15 -11.24 -0.90
N GLN A 294 -1.47 -11.06 -0.81
CA GLN A 294 -2.16 -10.86 0.48
C GLN A 294 -1.86 -12.00 1.47
N PRO A 295 -2.17 -13.29 1.19
CA PRO A 295 -1.91 -14.37 2.13
C PRO A 295 -0.42 -14.56 2.42
N TRP A 296 0.44 -14.29 1.45
CA TRP A 296 1.89 -14.38 1.63
C TRP A 296 2.39 -13.30 2.60
N LEU A 297 2.06 -12.03 2.36
CA LEU A 297 2.46 -10.92 3.22
C LEU A 297 1.88 -11.02 4.63
N ILE A 298 0.59 -11.35 4.76
CA ILE A 298 -0.04 -11.57 6.07
C ILE A 298 0.61 -12.75 6.77
N GLY A 299 0.90 -13.83 6.04
CA GLY A 299 1.51 -15.03 6.58
C GLY A 299 2.89 -14.83 7.20
N ASP A 300 3.73 -14.05 6.53
CA ASP A 300 5.05 -13.66 7.04
C ASP A 300 4.93 -12.72 8.25
N ASN A 301 3.82 -12.00 8.40
CA ASN A 301 3.62 -10.96 9.42
C ASN A 301 2.66 -11.32 10.55
N LEU A 302 2.33 -12.61 10.72
CA LEU A 302 1.41 -13.07 11.76
C LEU A 302 1.85 -12.73 13.19
N GLN A 303 3.14 -12.49 13.44
CA GLN A 303 3.64 -12.08 14.77
C GLN A 303 3.21 -10.66 15.17
N ASN A 304 2.75 -9.83 14.23
CA ASN A 304 2.25 -8.49 14.51
C ASN A 304 0.75 -8.51 14.89
N VAL A 305 0.12 -9.68 14.88
CA VAL A 305 -1.30 -9.87 15.20
C VAL A 305 -1.43 -10.27 16.67
N GLN A 306 -2.48 -9.78 17.32
CA GLN A 306 -2.82 -10.17 18.70
C GLN A 306 -2.81 -11.70 18.88
N GLU A 307 -2.12 -12.18 19.92
CA GLU A 307 -1.85 -13.62 20.14
C GLU A 307 -3.12 -14.49 20.11
N ASN A 308 -4.23 -13.98 20.69
CA ASN A 308 -5.52 -14.66 20.73
C ASN A 308 -6.26 -14.70 19.38
N LYS A 309 -5.84 -13.91 18.39
CA LYS A 309 -6.47 -13.81 17.06
C LYS A 309 -5.61 -14.38 15.93
N VAL A 310 -4.35 -14.73 16.18
CA VAL A 310 -3.41 -15.28 15.18
C VAL A 310 -4.02 -16.45 14.40
N ALA A 311 -4.66 -17.40 15.09
CA ALA A 311 -5.27 -18.56 14.44
C ALA A 311 -6.34 -18.15 13.42
N VAL A 312 -7.22 -17.22 13.80
CA VAL A 312 -8.30 -16.71 12.91
C VAL A 312 -7.71 -16.02 11.69
N VAL A 313 -6.76 -15.10 11.90
CA VAL A 313 -6.10 -14.37 10.79
C VAL A 313 -5.34 -15.32 9.87
N LYS A 314 -4.70 -16.38 10.41
CA LYS A 314 -3.99 -17.40 9.63
C LYS A 314 -4.90 -18.15 8.65
N TYR A 315 -6.16 -18.42 9.02
CA TYR A 315 -7.13 -19.01 8.11
C TYR A 315 -7.73 -17.98 7.15
N LEU A 316 -8.09 -16.80 7.65
CA LEU A 316 -8.73 -15.74 6.86
C LEU A 316 -7.80 -15.11 5.82
N ARG A 317 -6.47 -15.18 5.98
CA ARG A 317 -5.49 -14.54 5.07
C ARG A 317 -5.69 -14.89 3.59
N TYR A 318 -6.26 -16.07 3.30
CA TYR A 318 -6.53 -16.57 1.96
C TYR A 318 -7.84 -16.06 1.35
N VAL A 319 -8.72 -15.45 2.16
CA VAL A 319 -9.98 -14.88 1.68
C VAL A 319 -9.70 -13.47 1.14
N PRO A 320 -9.92 -13.22 -0.16
CA PRO A 320 -9.74 -11.90 -0.79
C PRO A 320 -10.39 -10.77 0.02
N VAL A 321 -9.68 -9.67 0.25
CA VAL A 321 -10.16 -8.49 1.01
C VAL A 321 -10.38 -8.77 2.51
N ILE A 322 -11.17 -9.80 2.86
CA ILE A 322 -11.54 -10.17 4.23
C ILE A 322 -10.32 -10.54 5.07
N GLY A 323 -9.36 -11.28 4.50
CA GLY A 323 -8.12 -11.63 5.19
C GLY A 323 -7.32 -10.39 5.59
N LEU A 324 -7.30 -9.38 4.71
CA LEU A 324 -6.62 -8.12 4.96
C LEU A 324 -7.35 -7.28 6.01
N ILE A 325 -8.68 -7.18 5.93
CA ILE A 325 -9.50 -6.53 6.97
C ILE A 325 -9.25 -7.19 8.33
N ALA A 326 -9.28 -8.52 8.40
CA ALA A 326 -9.05 -9.25 9.64
C ALA A 326 -7.65 -9.01 10.21
N TYR A 327 -6.62 -9.01 9.36
CA TYR A 327 -5.25 -8.67 9.77
C TYR A 327 -5.17 -7.26 10.35
N LEU A 328 -5.77 -6.27 9.69
CA LEU A 328 -5.73 -4.86 10.12
C LEU A 328 -6.51 -4.58 11.39
N LEU A 329 -7.66 -5.25 11.59
CA LEU A 329 -8.44 -5.14 12.82
C LEU A 329 -7.74 -5.79 14.02
N CYS A 330 -6.93 -6.83 13.77
CA CYS A 330 -6.22 -7.57 14.82
C CYS A 330 -4.75 -7.17 14.93
N LEU A 331 -4.33 -6.13 14.23
CA LEU A 331 -2.95 -5.64 14.27
C LEU A 331 -2.66 -5.07 15.65
N GLU A 332 -1.56 -5.48 16.25
CA GLU A 332 -1.07 -4.94 17.51
C GLU A 332 -0.04 -3.83 17.18
N PRO A 333 -0.37 -2.56 17.43
CA PRO A 333 0.58 -1.48 17.17
C PRO A 333 1.76 -1.63 18.11
N LYS A 334 2.97 -1.76 17.55
CA LYS A 334 4.19 -1.69 18.36
C LYS A 334 4.31 -0.28 18.91
N GLU A 335 4.31 -0.14 20.23
CA GLU A 335 4.67 1.13 20.88
C GLU A 335 6.06 1.54 20.37
N ALA A 336 6.14 2.77 19.85
CA ALA A 336 7.31 3.30 19.16
C ALA A 336 8.40 3.80 20.10
#